data_AF-A0A292RX85-F1
#
_entry.id   AF-A0A292RX85-F1
#
_cell.length_a   1.000
_cell.length_b   1.000
_cell.length_c   1.000
_cell.angle_alpha   90.00
_cell.angle_beta   90.00
_cell.angle_gamma   90.00
#
_symmetry.space_group_name_H-M   'P 1'
#
loop_
_entity.id
_entity.type
_entity.pdbx_description
1 polymer ?
#
loop_
_entity_poly.entity_id
_entity_poly.type
_entity_poly.pdbx_seq_one_letter_code
_entity_poly.pdbx_strand_id
1 'polypeptide(L)'
;MEIQSSQKFCIITPLSPKLDARETNRLVEELKSHAHQTVGFDLSYVQDCTIDFLDAAREFKAGFFNIQSDIFSLLTLMNFDKFINLYTTEEDFLCGKHRLLNRKFSIV
;
A
#
# COMPACT_ATOMS: atom_id res chain seq x y z
N MET A 1 -5.52 13.82 2.91
CA MET A 1 -4.41 13.03 2.35
C MET A 1 -3.18 13.90 2.41
N GLU A 2 -2.04 13.33 2.76
CA GLU A 2 -0.74 13.97 2.74
C GLU A 2 0.12 13.27 1.69
N ILE A 3 0.93 14.03 0.95
CA ILE A 3 1.83 13.49 -0.08
C ILE A 3 3.21 14.06 0.18
N GLN A 4 4.18 13.17 0.39
CA GLN A 4 5.58 13.50 0.55
C GLN A 4 6.36 12.92 -0.63
N SER A 5 6.88 13.78 -1.49
CA SER A 5 7.59 13.35 -2.70
C SER A 5 9.06 13.77 -2.68
N SER A 6 9.89 12.90 -3.24
CA SER A 6 11.32 13.08 -3.45
C SER A 6 11.65 12.70 -4.90
N GLN A 7 12.91 12.82 -5.32
CA GLN A 7 13.30 12.43 -6.68
C GLN A 7 13.08 10.93 -6.99
N LYS A 8 13.05 10.07 -5.97
CA LYS A 8 12.98 8.61 -6.14
C LYS A 8 11.68 8.00 -5.60
N PHE A 9 11.13 8.57 -4.54
CA PHE A 9 9.99 8.02 -3.82
C PHE A 9 8.85 9.02 -3.70
N CYS A 10 7.62 8.52 -3.77
CA CYS A 10 6.41 9.24 -3.41
C CYS A 10 5.73 8.47 -2.28
N ILE A 11 5.54 9.09 -1.12
CA ILE A 11 4.79 8.53 -0.01
C ILE A 11 3.45 9.23 0.06
N ILE A 12 2.39 8.44 0.05
CA ILE A 12 1.02 8.93 0.15
C ILE A 12 0.44 8.41 1.46
N THR A 13 -0.03 9.32 2.30
CA THR A 13 -0.69 9.01 3.57
C THR A 13 -2.16 9.37 3.47
N PRO A 14 -3.04 8.38 3.24
CA PRO A 14 -4.48 8.61 3.29
C PRO A 14 -4.88 8.90 4.74
N LEU A 15 -5.51 10.05 4.95
CA LEU A 15 -6.01 10.46 6.27
C LEU A 15 -7.45 9.99 6.53
N SER A 16 -8.03 9.26 5.58
CA SER A 16 -9.36 8.66 5.73
C SER A 16 -9.23 7.27 6.34
N PRO A 17 -10.04 6.91 7.33
CA PRO A 17 -10.08 5.55 7.86
C PRO A 17 -10.63 4.54 6.86
N LYS A 18 -11.36 4.99 5.84
CA LYS A 18 -11.92 4.13 4.79
C LYS A 18 -11.44 4.58 3.42
N LEU A 19 -10.85 3.64 2.68
CA LEU A 19 -10.49 3.81 1.27
C LEU A 19 -11.57 3.18 0.39
N ASP A 20 -12.57 3.99 0.05
CA ASP A 20 -13.65 3.62 -0.86
C ASP A 20 -13.30 3.93 -2.32
N ALA A 21 -14.18 3.56 -3.26
CA ALA A 21 -13.96 3.78 -4.70
C ALA A 21 -13.71 5.26 -5.06
N ARG A 22 -14.28 6.22 -4.33
CA ARG A 22 -14.08 7.65 -4.60
C ARG A 22 -12.66 8.06 -4.22
N GLU A 23 -12.19 7.65 -3.05
CA GLU A 23 -10.82 7.92 -2.60
C GLU A 23 -9.81 7.16 -3.47
N THR A 24 -10.10 5.93 -3.88
CA THR A 24 -9.29 5.17 -4.84
C THR A 24 -9.12 5.91 -6.17
N ASN A 25 -10.20 6.46 -6.74
CA ASN A 25 -10.10 7.21 -7.99
C ASN A 25 -9.20 8.45 -7.86
N ARG A 26 -9.27 9.15 -6.72
CA ARG A 26 -8.37 10.27 -6.43
C ARG A 26 -6.92 9.81 -6.32
N LEU A 27 -6.69 8.71 -5.62
CA LEU A 27 -5.37 8.10 -5.48
C LEU A 27 -4.78 7.68 -6.83
N VAL A 28 -5.58 7.10 -7.72
CA VAL A 28 -5.13 6.69 -9.06
C VAL A 28 -4.65 7.88 -9.89
N GLU A 29 -5.34 9.03 -9.84
CA GLU A 29 -4.89 10.24 -10.54
C GLU A 29 -3.56 10.78 -9.99
N GLU A 30 -3.37 10.73 -8.67
CA GLU A 30 -2.10 11.08 -8.04
C GLU A 30 -0.98 10.09 -8.40
N LEU A 31 -1.28 8.79 -8.43
CA LEU A 31 -0.35 7.73 -8.81
C LEU A 31 0.14 7.90 -10.26
N LYS A 32 -0.75 8.27 -11.18
CA LYS A 32 -0.39 8.57 -12.58
C LYS A 32 0.60 9.73 -12.67
N SER A 33 0.41 10.77 -11.85
CA SER A 33 1.28 11.95 -11.81
C SER A 33 2.68 11.62 -11.29
N HIS A 34 2.80 10.57 -10.45
CA HIS A 34 4.05 10.11 -9.84
C HIS A 34 4.53 8.76 -10.40
N ALA A 35 4.08 8.34 -11.59
CA ALA A 35 4.37 7.02 -12.16
C ALA A 35 5.87 6.73 -12.40
N HIS A 36 6.71 7.77 -12.40
CA HIS A 36 8.17 7.65 -12.54
C HIS A 36 8.88 7.37 -11.20
N GLN A 37 8.16 7.45 -10.08
CA GLN A 37 8.70 7.27 -8.72
C GLN A 37 8.25 5.94 -8.14
N THR A 38 8.99 5.44 -7.15
CA THR A 38 8.53 4.30 -6.35
C THR A 38 7.50 4.79 -5.34
N VAL A 39 6.27 4.30 -5.43
CA VAL A 39 5.18 4.77 -4.56
C VAL A 39 5.06 3.90 -3.31
N GLY A 40 4.91 4.54 -2.17
CA GLY A 40 4.61 3.94 -0.88
C GLY A 40 3.32 4.51 -0.31
N PHE A 41 2.52 3.67 0.35
CA PHE A 41 1.35 4.07 1.11
C PHE A 41 1.59 3.85 2.60
N ASP A 42 1.47 4.93 3.36
CA ASP A 42 1.38 4.88 4.81
C ASP A 42 -0.07 4.63 5.22
N LEU A 43 -0.36 3.43 5.70
CA LEU A 43 -1.71 3.01 6.07
C LEU A 43 -2.04 3.23 7.55
N SER A 44 -1.23 4.02 8.28
CA SER A 44 -1.38 4.26 9.72
C SER A 44 -2.80 4.64 10.16
N TYR A 45 -3.51 5.41 9.32
CA TYR A 45 -4.86 5.90 9.61
C TYR A 45 -5.97 5.06 8.97
N VAL A 46 -5.64 4.12 8.09
CA VAL A 46 -6.59 3.33 7.32
C VAL A 46 -7.00 2.11 8.14
N GLN A 47 -8.31 1.93 8.31
CA GLN A 47 -8.92 0.81 9.03
C GLN A 47 -9.59 -0.18 8.08
N ASP A 48 -10.01 0.29 6.90
CA ASP A 48 -10.72 -0.50 5.91
C ASP A 48 -10.40 -0.01 4.49
N CYS A 49 -10.31 -0.94 3.53
CA CYS A 49 -10.01 -0.63 2.13
C CYS A 49 -10.71 -1.59 1.16
N THR A 50 -11.16 -1.05 0.02
CA THR A 50 -11.83 -1.87 -1.01
C THR A 50 -10.84 -2.65 -1.87
N ILE A 51 -11.35 -3.67 -2.58
CA ILE A 51 -10.58 -4.42 -3.58
C ILE A 51 -10.06 -3.50 -4.68
N ASP A 52 -10.85 -2.50 -5.10
CA ASP A 52 -10.44 -1.52 -6.11
C ASP A 52 -9.15 -0.79 -5.72
N PHE A 53 -9.00 -0.44 -4.43
CA PHE A 53 -7.76 0.17 -3.93
C PHE A 53 -6.58 -0.79 -4.04
N LEU A 54 -6.78 -2.06 -3.68
CA LEU A 54 -5.73 -3.08 -3.75
C LEU A 54 -5.30 -3.37 -5.18
N ASP A 55 -6.26 -3.43 -6.11
CA ASP A 55 -5.98 -3.61 -7.54
C ASP A 55 -5.23 -2.41 -8.12
N ALA A 56 -5.62 -1.19 -7.76
CA ALA A 56 -4.87 0.01 -8.13
C ALA A 56 -3.44 -0.03 -7.58
N ALA A 57 -3.27 -0.29 -6.29
CA ALA A 57 -1.94 -0.39 -5.68
C ALA A 57 -1.06 -1.44 -6.36
N ARG A 58 -1.63 -2.58 -6.76
CA ARG A 58 -0.94 -3.62 -7.53
C ARG A 58 -0.50 -3.11 -8.90
N GLU A 59 -1.37 -2.43 -9.64
CA GLU A 59 -1.07 -1.89 -10.98
C GLU A 59 0.15 -0.96 -10.95
N PHE A 60 0.21 -0.09 -9.94
CA PHE A 60 1.31 0.86 -9.76
C PHE A 60 2.50 0.28 -8.97
N LYS A 61 2.46 -1.01 -8.62
CA LYS A 61 3.50 -1.70 -7.81
C LYS A 61 3.82 -0.97 -6.50
N ALA A 62 2.81 -0.36 -5.89
CA ALA A 62 2.99 0.43 -4.67
C ALA A 62 3.37 -0.48 -3.49
N GLY A 63 4.17 0.06 -2.56
CA GLY A 63 4.47 -0.58 -1.29
C GLY A 63 3.54 -0.09 -0.19
N PHE A 64 3.18 -0.95 0.77
CA PHE A 64 2.39 -0.58 1.94
C PHE A 64 3.21 -0.72 3.22
N PHE A 65 3.02 0.19 4.17
CA PHE A 65 3.62 0.12 5.50
C PHE A 65 2.71 0.70 6.57
N ASN A 66 3.08 0.50 7.85
CA ASN A 66 2.25 0.83 9.02
C ASN A 66 0.82 0.27 8.91
N ILE A 67 0.72 -0.98 8.44
CA ILE A 67 -0.56 -1.62 8.13
C ILE A 67 -1.20 -2.14 9.42
N GLN A 68 -2.48 -1.83 9.63
CA GLN A 68 -3.24 -2.41 10.74
C GLN A 68 -3.35 -3.94 10.62
N SER A 69 -3.42 -4.63 11.76
CA SER A 69 -3.43 -6.11 11.82
C SER A 69 -4.55 -6.73 10.99
N ASP A 70 -5.71 -6.10 10.96
CA ASP A 70 -6.91 -6.63 10.33
C ASP A 70 -6.79 -6.57 8.81
N ILE A 71 -6.33 -5.43 8.28
CA ILE A 71 -5.99 -5.27 6.85
C ILE A 71 -4.85 -6.22 6.48
N PHE A 72 -3.78 -6.30 7.27
CA PHE A 72 -2.68 -7.21 7.00
C PHE A 72 -3.13 -8.67 6.92
N SER A 73 -4.02 -9.09 7.81
CA SER A 73 -4.61 -10.43 7.82
C SER A 73 -5.46 -10.69 6.57
N LEU A 74 -6.26 -9.71 6.13
CA LEU A 74 -7.02 -9.79 4.89
C LEU A 74 -6.11 -9.92 3.66
N LEU A 75 -5.09 -9.07 3.55
CA LEU A 75 -4.10 -9.11 2.46
C LEU A 75 -3.41 -10.47 2.39
N THR A 76 -3.04 -11.01 3.55
CA THR A 76 -2.42 -12.32 3.74
C THR A 76 -3.34 -13.46 3.29
N LEU A 77 -4.62 -13.44 3.69
CA LEU A 77 -5.62 -14.44 3.31
C LEU A 77 -5.91 -14.42 1.81
N MET A 78 -5.97 -13.23 1.23
CA MET A 78 -6.21 -13.04 -0.20
C MET A 78 -4.95 -13.24 -1.05
N ASN A 79 -3.81 -13.60 -0.45
CA ASN A 79 -2.50 -13.72 -1.11
C ASN A 79 -2.02 -12.44 -1.81
N PHE A 80 -2.52 -11.26 -1.41
CA PHE A 80 -2.11 -9.99 -1.98
C PHE A 80 -0.69 -9.60 -1.59
N ASP A 81 -0.15 -10.16 -0.50
CA ASP A 81 1.25 -10.00 -0.09
C ASP A 81 2.25 -10.54 -1.13
N LYS A 82 1.81 -11.40 -2.06
CA LYS A 82 2.60 -11.88 -3.21
C LYS A 82 2.72 -10.85 -4.33
N PHE A 83 1.77 -9.91 -4.41
CA PHE A 83 1.67 -8.92 -5.49
C PHE A 83 2.01 -7.51 -5.03
N ILE A 84 1.79 -7.20 -3.76
CA ILE A 84 2.04 -5.89 -3.15
C ILE A 84 3.21 -6.04 -2.18
N ASN A 85 4.14 -5.09 -2.20
CA ASN A 85 5.27 -5.09 -1.28
C ASN A 85 4.80 -4.56 0.08
N LEU A 86 4.73 -5.43 1.09
CA LEU A 86 4.35 -5.05 2.45
C LEU A 86 5.61 -4.85 3.29
N TYR A 87 5.64 -3.79 4.10
CA TYR A 87 6.74 -3.43 4.99
C TYR A 87 6.19 -3.09 6.38
N THR A 88 7.04 -3.15 7.40
CA THR A 88 6.63 -2.78 8.76
C THR A 88 6.55 -1.26 8.89
N THR A 89 7.58 -0.56 8.42
CA THR A 89 7.76 0.88 8.59
C THR A 89 8.08 1.58 7.27
N GLU A 90 7.99 2.91 7.25
CA GLU A 90 8.44 3.73 6.14
C GLU A 90 9.94 3.53 5.85
N GLU A 91 10.77 3.45 6.87
CA GLU A 91 12.22 3.27 6.72
C GLU A 91 12.55 1.95 6.01
N ASP A 92 11.82 0.87 6.33
CA ASP A 92 11.94 -0.42 5.65
C ASP A 92 11.57 -0.32 4.17
N PHE A 93 10.53 0.45 3.84
CA PHE A 93 10.12 0.72 2.46
C PHE A 93 11.22 1.49 1.71
N LEU A 94 11.72 2.59 2.27
CA LEU A 94 12.76 3.42 1.66
C LEU A 94 14.07 2.65 1.44
N CYS A 95 14.42 1.78 2.38
CA CYS A 95 15.60 0.92 2.30
C CYS A 95 15.39 -0.35 1.46
N GLY A 96 14.14 -0.69 1.11
CA GLY A 96 13.78 -1.94 0.43
C GLY A 96 14.11 -3.20 1.25
N LYS A 97 14.05 -3.11 2.58
CA LYS A 97 14.42 -4.19 3.52
C LYS A 97 13.19 -4.69 4.30
N HIS A 98 13.35 -5.82 5.00
CA HIS A 98 12.35 -6.38 5.92
C HIS A 98 10.92 -6.47 5.38
N ARG A 99 10.79 -6.91 4.12
CA ARG A 99 9.49 -7.19 3.53
C ARG A 99 8.72 -8.23 4.35
N LEU A 100 7.49 -7.89 4.69
CA LEU A 100 6.53 -8.80 5.29
C LEU A 100 6.05 -9.74 4.19
N LEU A 101 6.43 -11.01 4.29
CA LEU A 101 6.03 -12.06 3.36
C LEU A 101 5.28 -13.13 4.14
N ASN A 102 4.07 -13.48 3.69
CA ASN A 102 3.37 -14.62 4.25
C ASN A 102 4.00 -15.91 3.72
N ARG A 103 4.88 -16.51 4.53
CA ARG A 103 5.49 -17.81 4.22
C ARG A 103 4.67 -19.01 4.70
N LYS A 104 3.55 -18.80 5.41
CA LYS A 104 2.86 -19.85 6.17
C LYS A 104 1.51 -20.30 5.61
N PHE A 105 0.84 -19.54 4.75
CA PHE A 105 -0.42 -19.97 4.14
C PHE A 105 -0.28 -20.11 2.62
N SER A 106 0.23 -21.26 2.19
CA SER A 106 -0.12 -21.82 0.89
C SER A 106 -1.35 -22.70 1.12
N ILE A 107 -2.56 -22.15 0.97
CA ILE A 107 -3.71 -23.03 0.77
C ILE A 107 -3.58 -23.50 -0.69
N VAL A 108 -3.03 -24.70 -0.84
CA VAL A 108 -3.06 -25.48 -2.09
C VAL A 108 -4.46 -26.01 -2.30
#